data_AF-A0A443RT36-F1
#
_entry.id   AF-A0A443RT36-F1
#
_cell.length_a   1.000
_cell.length_b   1.000
_cell.length_c   1.000
_cell.angle_alpha   90.00
_cell.angle_beta   90.00
_cell.angle_gamma   90.00
#
_symmetry.space_group_name_H-M   'P 1'
#
loop_
_entity.id
_entity.type
_entity.pdbx_description
1 polymer ?
#
loop_
_entity_poly.entity_id
_entity_poly.type
_entity_poly.pdbx_seq_one_letter_code
_entity_poly.pdbx_strand_id
1 'polypeptide(L)'
;DYIKLYIDTIRPIVMHEDSSRVFLSSSPSNGLETEKEGWISSYPQNPKYGDVHFYTYSGNTWDWTLYPSAKFVSEYGFQSFPSIQTMSKAFALSEITYPLNEKVSKRQHSPNGFAVDAMIKTHFHLPAAGGMQRYHEFAFLSQAVQAMSIKTETEFYRRNRNLTSSGLGLTMGALYWQLNDVWQAPSWSSIEYPLKWKMLHYYVKNMFQPVLVSSFLENNEQLSEC
;
A
#
# COMPACT_ATOMS: atom_id res chain seq x y z
N ASP A 1 14.83 17.68 19.78
CA ASP A 1 13.37 17.80 19.67
C ASP A 1 12.63 16.47 19.63
N TYR A 2 13.00 15.51 18.77
CA TYR A 2 12.35 14.18 18.71
C TYR A 2 12.28 13.46 20.08
N ILE A 3 13.44 13.24 20.72
CA ILE A 3 13.52 12.52 22.01
C ILE A 3 12.68 13.23 23.08
N LYS A 4 12.82 14.55 23.19
CA LYS A 4 12.05 15.36 24.14
C LYS A 4 10.53 15.15 24.01
N LEU A 5 10.03 15.10 22.77
CA LEU A 5 8.60 14.91 22.51
C LEU A 5 8.17 13.46 22.75
N TYR A 6 8.75 12.51 22.03
CA TYR A 6 8.22 11.14 22.00
C TYR A 6 8.67 10.29 23.19
N ILE A 7 9.87 10.54 23.71
CA ILE A 7 10.50 9.71 24.74
C ILE A 7 10.44 10.35 26.12
N ASP A 8 10.70 11.66 26.23
CA ASP A 8 10.71 12.32 27.54
C ASP A 8 9.32 12.83 27.95
N THR A 9 8.41 13.03 26.98
CA THR A 9 7.05 13.54 27.23
C THR A 9 5.98 12.46 27.01
N ILE A 10 5.84 11.93 25.79
CA ILE A 10 4.73 11.01 25.45
C ILE A 10 4.90 9.64 26.12
N ARG A 11 6.06 8.99 25.98
CA ARG A 11 6.28 7.63 26.52
C ARG A 11 6.00 7.52 28.03
N PRO A 12 6.47 8.42 28.91
CA PRO A 12 6.20 8.34 30.35
C PRO A 12 4.71 8.46 30.67
N ILE A 13 3.98 9.32 29.95
CA ILE A 13 2.52 9.46 30.10
C ILE A 13 1.84 8.15 29.69
N VAL A 14 2.18 7.59 28.52
CA VAL A 14 1.61 6.32 28.05
C VAL A 14 1.90 5.19 29.04
N MET A 15 3.14 5.04 29.49
CA MET A 15 3.53 3.96 30.40
C MET A 15 2.97 4.14 31.83
N HIS A 16 2.64 5.37 32.23
CA HIS A 16 1.95 5.64 33.49
C HIS A 16 0.48 5.22 33.43
N GLU A 17 -0.20 5.55 32.33
CA GLU A 17 -1.63 5.25 32.12
C GLU A 17 -1.88 3.78 31.73
N ASP A 18 -1.02 3.21 30.88
CA ASP A 18 -1.14 1.85 30.37
C ASP A 18 0.25 1.21 30.13
N SER A 19 0.68 0.41 31.10
CA SER A 19 1.88 -0.44 30.98
C SER A 19 1.58 -1.87 30.50
N SER A 20 0.32 -2.18 30.16
CA SER A 20 -0.07 -3.52 29.69
C SER A 20 0.24 -3.76 28.21
N ARG A 21 0.52 -2.70 27.45
CA ARG A 21 0.81 -2.73 26.01
C ARG A 21 2.21 -2.21 25.72
N VAL A 22 2.77 -2.66 24.60
CA VAL A 22 4.10 -2.22 24.15
C VAL A 22 4.00 -0.83 23.55
N PHE A 23 4.87 0.06 23.99
CA PHE A 23 5.10 1.36 23.37
C PHE A 23 6.14 1.24 22.25
N LEU A 24 5.86 1.80 21.08
CA LEU A 24 6.83 1.99 19.99
C LEU A 24 7.02 3.49 19.75
N SER A 25 8.26 3.94 19.59
CA SER A 25 8.58 5.37 19.42
C SER A 25 8.20 5.93 18.04
N SER A 26 8.03 5.06 17.04
CA SER A 26 7.76 5.41 15.64
C SER A 26 7.22 4.20 14.88
N SER A 27 6.72 4.43 13.67
CA SER A 27 6.54 3.43 12.61
C SER A 27 6.99 4.08 11.28
N PRO A 28 7.90 3.47 10.51
CA PRO A 28 8.61 2.22 10.83
C PRO A 28 9.59 2.42 11.99
N SER A 29 9.96 1.32 12.66
CA SER A 29 10.93 1.28 13.74
C SER A 29 11.57 -0.09 13.84
N ASN A 30 12.80 -0.18 14.35
CA ASN A 30 13.44 -1.46 14.66
C ASN A 30 13.05 -1.98 16.07
N GLY A 31 12.08 -1.35 16.74
CA GLY A 31 11.60 -1.74 18.07
C GLY A 31 12.70 -1.63 19.12
N LEU A 32 12.96 -2.73 19.85
CA LEU A 32 14.00 -2.77 20.89
C LEU A 32 15.40 -2.37 20.40
N GLU A 33 15.73 -2.63 19.13
CA GLU A 33 17.02 -2.18 18.58
C GLU A 33 17.09 -0.66 18.45
N THR A 34 15.97 0.00 18.12
CA THR A 34 15.89 1.47 18.13
C THR A 34 16.10 2.02 19.55
N GLU A 35 15.60 1.34 20.58
CA GLU A 35 15.85 1.75 21.98
C GLU A 35 17.35 1.65 22.33
N LYS A 36 18.00 0.55 21.95
CA LYS A 36 19.45 0.33 22.17
C LYS A 36 20.31 1.36 21.45
N GLU A 37 19.87 1.84 20.29
CA GLU A 37 20.53 2.90 19.50
C GLU A 37 20.25 4.32 20.04
N GLY A 38 19.54 4.47 21.16
CA GLY A 38 19.21 5.79 21.70
C GLY A 38 17.99 6.45 21.03
N TRP A 39 17.00 5.64 20.65
CA TRP A 39 15.68 6.02 20.13
C TRP A 39 15.63 6.51 18.68
N ILE A 40 16.78 6.65 18.04
CA ILE A 40 16.89 7.04 16.63
C ILE A 40 17.80 6.03 15.95
N SER A 41 17.20 5.03 15.29
CA SER A 41 17.98 4.03 14.57
C SER A 41 18.65 4.64 13.34
N SER A 42 19.87 4.20 13.07
CA SER A 42 20.63 4.52 11.86
C SER A 42 20.00 3.97 10.57
N TYR A 43 19.21 2.90 10.67
CA TYR A 43 18.46 2.33 9.56
C TYR A 43 17.09 1.79 10.03
N PRO A 44 16.06 2.64 10.18
CA PRO A 44 14.76 2.26 10.74
C PRO A 44 13.92 1.38 9.81
N GLN A 45 14.33 1.19 8.56
CA GLN A 45 13.68 0.35 7.56
C GLN A 45 14.36 -1.03 7.44
N ASN A 46 15.09 -1.46 8.48
CA ASN A 46 15.86 -2.70 8.43
C ASN A 46 14.92 -3.92 8.49
N PRO A 47 14.81 -4.74 7.42
CA PRO A 47 13.85 -5.84 7.39
C PRO A 47 14.12 -6.94 8.43
N LYS A 48 15.27 -6.91 9.10
CA LYS A 48 15.62 -7.87 10.17
C LYS A 48 14.97 -7.54 11.52
N TYR A 49 14.47 -6.32 11.71
CA TYR A 49 13.91 -5.85 12.98
C TYR A 49 12.56 -5.13 12.77
N GLY A 50 11.78 -5.03 13.85
CA GLY A 50 10.51 -4.28 13.93
C GLY A 50 9.64 -4.29 12.67
N ASP A 51 9.30 -3.12 12.14
CA ASP A 51 8.42 -2.94 10.98
C ASP A 51 9.04 -2.06 9.88
N VAL A 52 8.56 -2.25 8.65
CA VAL A 52 8.96 -1.45 7.47
C VAL A 52 7.75 -0.87 6.74
N HIS A 53 7.99 0.23 6.03
CA HIS A 53 7.07 0.83 5.06
C HIS A 53 7.62 0.64 3.66
N PHE A 54 6.88 0.02 2.75
CA PHE A 54 7.35 -0.25 1.40
C PHE A 54 6.46 0.41 0.33
N TYR A 55 7.08 1.27 -0.49
CA TYR A 55 6.42 1.87 -1.64
C TYR A 55 7.36 1.83 -2.84
N THR A 56 6.84 1.38 -3.97
CA THR A 56 7.51 1.47 -5.27
C THR A 56 6.52 1.97 -6.32
N TYR A 57 7.03 2.75 -7.26
CA TYR A 57 6.27 3.32 -8.38
C TYR A 57 6.87 2.91 -9.73
N SER A 58 7.80 1.97 -9.69
CA SER A 58 8.54 1.44 -10.83
C SER A 58 8.66 -0.09 -10.73
N GLY A 59 9.02 -0.71 -11.85
CA GLY A 59 9.11 -2.16 -11.95
C GLY A 59 7.76 -2.83 -12.18
N ASN A 60 7.80 -4.15 -12.35
CA ASN A 60 6.62 -4.98 -12.49
C ASN A 60 6.02 -5.27 -11.11
N THR A 61 4.93 -4.59 -10.76
CA THR A 61 4.25 -4.78 -9.47
C THR A 61 3.47 -6.09 -9.36
N TRP A 62 3.50 -6.96 -10.37
CA TRP A 62 3.02 -8.34 -10.27
C TRP A 62 4.17 -9.33 -10.04
N ASP A 63 5.40 -8.84 -9.95
CA ASP A 63 6.57 -9.62 -9.58
C ASP A 63 6.79 -9.56 -8.07
N TRP A 64 6.58 -10.71 -7.41
CA TRP A 64 6.70 -10.81 -5.97
C TRP A 64 8.14 -10.61 -5.46
N THR A 65 9.15 -10.76 -6.32
CA THR A 65 10.57 -10.61 -5.93
C THR A 65 10.95 -9.16 -5.63
N LEU A 66 10.10 -8.20 -6.01
CA LEU A 66 10.26 -6.78 -5.73
C LEU A 66 10.12 -6.44 -4.24
N TYR A 67 9.40 -7.27 -3.48
CA TYR A 67 8.93 -6.93 -2.14
C TYR A 67 9.91 -7.36 -1.04
N PRO A 68 10.09 -6.54 0.01
CA PRO A 68 11.04 -6.84 1.07
C PRO A 68 10.56 -7.99 1.96
N SER A 69 11.46 -8.92 2.25
CA SER A 69 11.23 -9.98 3.22
C SER A 69 11.47 -9.48 4.66
N ALA A 70 10.48 -8.79 5.24
CA ALA A 70 10.58 -8.12 6.55
C ALA A 70 9.77 -8.82 7.67
N LYS A 71 10.02 -8.46 8.94
CA LYS A 71 9.30 -9.02 10.12
C LYS A 71 7.83 -8.58 10.17
N PHE A 72 7.56 -7.33 9.86
CA PHE A 72 6.22 -6.76 9.80
C PHE A 72 6.20 -5.65 8.75
N VAL A 73 5.17 -5.61 7.91
CA VAL A 73 4.99 -4.53 6.93
C VAL A 73 3.76 -3.74 7.33
N SER A 74 3.99 -2.58 7.95
CA SER A 74 2.94 -1.73 8.54
C SER A 74 2.38 -0.72 7.56
N GLU A 75 3.07 -0.47 6.45
CA GLU A 75 2.53 0.26 5.30
C GLU A 75 3.08 -0.29 3.99
N TYR A 76 2.19 -0.49 3.01
CA TYR A 76 2.54 -0.70 1.62
C TYR A 76 1.34 -0.41 0.72
N GLY A 77 1.56 0.15 -0.47
CA GLY A 77 0.44 0.68 -1.23
C GLY A 77 0.73 1.03 -2.68
N PHE A 78 -0.29 0.85 -3.52
CA PHE A 78 -0.36 1.42 -4.86
C PHE A 78 -1.59 2.32 -5.03
N GLN A 79 -1.45 3.38 -5.82
CA GLN A 79 -2.52 4.35 -6.03
C GLN A 79 -3.50 3.88 -7.12
N SER A 80 -4.78 4.22 -6.97
CA SER A 80 -5.78 4.10 -8.03
C SER A 80 -6.73 5.30 -8.04
N PHE A 81 -7.46 5.44 -9.15
CA PHE A 81 -8.46 6.49 -9.30
C PHE A 81 -9.83 6.03 -8.77
N PRO A 82 -10.59 6.92 -8.11
CA PRO A 82 -11.94 6.62 -7.68
C PRO A 82 -12.88 6.47 -8.88
N SER A 83 -13.99 5.79 -8.67
CA SER A 83 -15.00 5.58 -9.70
C SER A 83 -15.62 6.89 -10.19
N ILE A 84 -16.17 6.85 -11.40
CA ILE A 84 -16.89 8.00 -11.98
C ILE A 84 -18.05 8.46 -11.09
N GLN A 85 -18.73 7.55 -10.39
CA GLN A 85 -19.83 7.88 -9.49
C GLN A 85 -19.36 8.69 -8.28
N THR A 86 -18.13 8.47 -7.82
CA THR A 86 -17.51 9.25 -6.75
C THR A 86 -17.07 10.60 -7.29
N MET A 87 -16.39 10.64 -8.44
CA MET A 87 -15.95 11.90 -9.04
C MET A 87 -17.11 12.83 -9.42
N SER A 88 -18.26 12.29 -9.84
CA SER A 88 -19.44 13.09 -10.18
C SER A 88 -20.09 13.81 -9.00
N LYS A 89 -19.66 13.51 -7.76
CA LYS A 89 -20.02 14.29 -6.57
C LYS A 89 -19.23 15.58 -6.43
N ALA A 90 -18.11 15.71 -7.14
CA ALA A 90 -17.19 16.84 -7.06
C ALA A 90 -17.08 17.63 -8.38
N PHE A 91 -17.45 17.02 -9.52
CA PHE A 91 -17.29 17.60 -10.85
C PHE A 91 -18.52 17.29 -11.72
N ALA A 92 -18.79 18.15 -12.71
CA ALA A 92 -19.76 17.82 -13.74
C ALA A 92 -19.25 16.65 -14.60
N LEU A 93 -20.15 15.80 -15.11
CA LEU A 93 -19.74 14.65 -15.93
C LEU A 93 -18.95 15.05 -17.18
N SER A 94 -19.23 16.23 -17.76
CA SER A 94 -18.48 16.80 -18.88
C SER A 94 -17.05 17.21 -18.52
N GLU A 95 -16.78 17.46 -17.24
CA GLU A 95 -15.44 17.77 -16.73
C GLU A 95 -14.64 16.50 -16.38
N ILE A 96 -15.26 15.32 -16.38
CA ILE A 96 -14.58 14.07 -16.08
C ILE A 96 -14.13 13.44 -17.40
N THR A 97 -12.86 13.61 -17.75
CA THR A 97 -12.28 13.19 -19.04
C THR A 97 -11.04 12.33 -18.85
N TYR A 98 -10.68 11.56 -19.87
CA TYR A 98 -9.34 10.98 -19.99
C TYR A 98 -8.72 11.41 -21.33
N PRO A 99 -7.50 11.97 -21.37
CA PRO A 99 -6.67 12.37 -20.23
C PRO A 99 -7.38 13.36 -19.29
N LEU A 100 -6.90 13.41 -18.05
CA LEU A 100 -7.44 14.33 -17.05
C LEU A 100 -7.18 15.77 -17.50
N ASN A 101 -8.21 16.62 -17.42
CA ASN A 101 -8.00 18.06 -17.54
C ASN A 101 -7.39 18.64 -16.26
N GLU A 102 -6.98 19.91 -16.34
CA GLU A 102 -6.31 20.64 -15.25
C GLU A 102 -7.13 20.66 -13.94
N LYS A 103 -8.46 20.77 -14.02
CA LYS A 103 -9.30 20.83 -12.80
C LYS A 103 -9.31 19.50 -12.07
N VAL A 104 -9.47 18.40 -12.82
CA VAL A 104 -9.48 17.05 -12.25
C VAL A 104 -8.09 16.63 -11.80
N SER A 105 -7.04 17.00 -12.54
CA SER A 105 -5.65 16.65 -12.18
C SER A 105 -5.20 17.30 -10.88
N LYS A 106 -5.73 18.49 -10.50
CA LYS A 106 -5.48 19.12 -9.19
C LYS A 106 -5.92 18.29 -7.98
N ARG A 107 -6.74 17.25 -8.16
CA ARG A 107 -7.08 16.30 -7.09
C ARG A 107 -5.94 15.31 -6.80
N GLN A 108 -4.97 15.17 -7.70
CA GLN A 108 -3.79 14.35 -7.48
C GLN A 108 -2.78 15.09 -6.59
N HIS A 109 -2.55 14.58 -5.39
CA HIS A 109 -1.64 15.19 -4.41
C HIS A 109 -0.35 14.38 -4.17
N SER A 110 -0.24 13.20 -4.79
CA SER A 110 1.00 12.42 -4.76
C SER A 110 1.97 12.95 -5.81
N PRO A 111 3.23 13.29 -5.45
CA PRO A 111 4.26 13.66 -6.42
C PRO A 111 4.48 12.61 -7.51
N ASN A 112 4.28 11.33 -7.18
CA ASN A 112 4.43 10.19 -8.10
C ASN A 112 3.08 9.66 -8.61
N GLY A 113 1.99 10.40 -8.43
CA GLY A 113 0.65 9.86 -8.62
C GLY A 113 0.26 9.55 -10.08
N PHE A 114 1.03 10.03 -11.05
CA PHE A 114 0.87 9.66 -12.46
C PHE A 114 1.65 8.40 -12.86
N ALA A 115 2.38 7.77 -11.93
CA ALA A 115 3.00 6.46 -12.15
C ALA A 115 1.98 5.36 -12.45
N VAL A 116 0.69 5.57 -12.09
CA VAL A 116 -0.41 4.68 -12.42
C VAL A 116 -0.51 4.38 -13.92
N ASP A 117 -0.18 5.34 -14.79
CA ASP A 117 -0.17 5.14 -16.25
C ASP A 117 0.88 4.10 -16.66
N ALA A 118 2.07 4.17 -16.05
CA ALA A 118 3.15 3.23 -16.29
C ALA A 118 2.78 1.83 -15.77
N MET A 119 2.18 1.75 -14.58
CA MET A 119 1.72 0.47 -14.02
C MET A 119 0.63 -0.17 -14.88
N ILE A 120 -0.31 0.61 -15.42
CA ILE A 120 -1.31 0.10 -16.38
C ILE A 120 -0.62 -0.42 -17.63
N LYS A 121 0.33 0.34 -18.19
CA LYS A 121 1.08 -0.04 -19.40
C LYS A 121 1.89 -1.34 -19.25
N THR A 122 2.25 -1.73 -18.03
CA THR A 122 2.98 -3.00 -17.80
C THR A 122 2.14 -4.22 -18.16
N HIS A 123 0.81 -4.17 -18.01
CA HIS A 123 -0.07 -5.33 -18.18
C HIS A 123 -1.27 -5.11 -19.12
N PHE A 124 -1.57 -3.85 -19.45
CA PHE A 124 -2.74 -3.43 -20.21
C PHE A 124 -2.42 -2.25 -21.14
N HIS A 125 -3.37 -1.91 -22.01
CA HIS A 125 -3.30 -0.71 -22.84
C HIS A 125 -4.06 0.44 -22.15
N LEU A 126 -3.49 1.64 -22.16
CA LEU A 126 -4.23 2.84 -21.74
C LEU A 126 -5.41 3.10 -22.69
N PRO A 127 -6.52 3.64 -22.17
CA PRO A 127 -7.64 4.02 -23.02
C PRO A 127 -7.26 5.14 -23.97
N ALA A 128 -7.98 5.24 -25.09
CA ALA A 128 -7.84 6.39 -25.98
C ALA A 128 -8.36 7.67 -25.30
N ALA A 129 -7.95 8.84 -25.82
CA ALA A 129 -8.49 10.11 -25.36
C ALA A 129 -10.00 10.20 -25.63
N GLY A 130 -10.75 10.75 -24.67
CA GLY A 130 -12.19 10.96 -24.75
C GLY A 130 -12.80 11.45 -23.43
N GLY A 131 -14.12 11.61 -23.44
CA GLY A 131 -14.88 12.10 -22.29
C GLY A 131 -15.03 11.07 -21.17
N MET A 132 -16.12 11.18 -20.44
CA MET A 132 -16.41 10.38 -19.24
C MET A 132 -16.27 8.86 -19.39
N GLN A 133 -16.55 8.32 -20.58
CA GLN A 133 -16.42 6.89 -20.84
C GLN A 133 -14.96 6.43 -20.78
N ARG A 134 -14.03 7.22 -21.31
CA ARG A 134 -12.59 6.91 -21.27
C ARG A 134 -12.00 7.09 -19.88
N TYR A 135 -12.52 8.04 -19.10
CA TYR A 135 -12.22 8.13 -17.67
C TYR A 135 -12.68 6.88 -16.91
N HIS A 136 -13.89 6.38 -17.18
CA HIS A 136 -14.39 5.17 -16.54
C HIS A 136 -13.49 3.95 -16.83
N GLU A 137 -13.05 3.79 -18.08
CA GLU A 137 -12.08 2.76 -18.47
C GLU A 137 -10.74 2.93 -17.74
N PHE A 138 -10.21 4.15 -17.69
CA PHE A 138 -8.96 4.44 -16.97
C PHE A 138 -9.06 4.14 -15.47
N ALA A 139 -10.14 4.59 -14.81
CA ALA A 139 -10.37 4.33 -13.40
C ALA A 139 -10.48 2.82 -13.12
N PHE A 140 -11.21 2.08 -13.98
CA PHE A 140 -11.29 0.63 -13.88
C PHE A 140 -9.91 -0.04 -13.97
N LEU A 141 -9.10 0.32 -14.98
CA LEU A 141 -7.75 -0.24 -15.15
C LEU A 141 -6.84 0.11 -13.97
N SER A 142 -6.91 1.34 -13.47
CA SER A 142 -6.13 1.76 -12.30
C SER A 142 -6.47 0.93 -11.05
N GLN A 143 -7.76 0.62 -10.84
CA GLN A 143 -8.20 -0.21 -9.72
C GLN A 143 -7.85 -1.68 -9.92
N ALA A 144 -7.88 -2.18 -11.15
CA ALA A 144 -7.48 -3.56 -11.47
C ALA A 144 -5.99 -3.78 -11.19
N VAL A 145 -5.14 -2.86 -11.64
CA VAL A 145 -3.71 -2.91 -11.37
C VAL A 145 -3.45 -2.79 -9.88
N GLN A 146 -4.04 -1.81 -9.19
CA GLN A 146 -3.91 -1.68 -7.72
C GLN A 146 -4.31 -2.99 -7.00
N ALA A 147 -5.46 -3.58 -7.34
CA ALA A 147 -5.94 -4.80 -6.69
C ALA A 147 -4.98 -5.97 -6.89
N MET A 148 -4.46 -6.15 -8.11
CA MET A 148 -3.52 -7.22 -8.41
C MET A 148 -2.16 -7.00 -7.74
N SER A 149 -1.63 -5.77 -7.76
CA SER A 149 -0.35 -5.46 -7.12
C SER A 149 -0.41 -5.69 -5.60
N ILE A 150 -1.46 -5.20 -4.94
CA ILE A 150 -1.65 -5.43 -3.49
C ILE A 150 -1.90 -6.91 -3.19
N LYS A 151 -2.65 -7.63 -4.04
CA LYS A 151 -2.81 -9.09 -3.88
C LYS A 151 -1.46 -9.79 -3.90
N THR A 152 -0.64 -9.53 -4.92
CA THR A 152 0.69 -10.14 -5.07
C THR A 152 1.58 -9.86 -3.87
N GLU A 153 1.65 -8.60 -3.44
CA GLU A 153 2.45 -8.16 -2.30
C GLU A 153 1.97 -8.76 -0.97
N THR A 154 0.67 -8.69 -0.70
CA THR A 154 0.07 -9.22 0.53
C THR A 154 0.23 -10.73 0.61
N GLU A 155 -0.01 -11.43 -0.49
CA GLU A 155 0.15 -12.88 -0.53
C GLU A 155 1.59 -13.28 -0.33
N PHE A 156 2.56 -12.57 -0.91
CA PHE A 156 3.99 -12.74 -0.62
C PHE A 156 4.28 -12.62 0.88
N TYR A 157 3.80 -11.57 1.54
CA TYR A 157 3.99 -11.41 2.99
C TYR A 157 3.36 -12.55 3.79
N ARG A 158 2.18 -13.04 3.39
CA ARG A 158 1.50 -14.16 4.07
C ARG A 158 2.22 -15.51 3.93
N ARG A 159 2.89 -15.77 2.81
CA ARG A 159 3.68 -16.99 2.59
C ARG A 159 5.10 -16.89 3.15
N ASN A 160 5.62 -15.68 3.35
CA ASN A 160 6.96 -15.42 3.87
C ASN A 160 7.08 -15.58 5.40
N ARG A 161 6.48 -16.65 5.96
CA ARG A 161 6.42 -16.93 7.40
C ARG A 161 7.60 -17.74 7.95
N ASN A 162 8.54 -18.15 7.09
CA ASN A 162 9.74 -18.89 7.50
C ASN A 162 10.96 -17.94 7.60
N LEU A 163 11.87 -18.23 8.54
CA LEU A 163 13.14 -17.52 8.66
C LEU A 163 14.14 -18.09 7.66
N THR A 164 14.77 -17.24 6.85
CA THR A 164 15.88 -17.64 5.99
C THR A 164 17.21 -17.62 6.76
N SER A 165 18.24 -18.27 6.22
CA SER A 165 19.60 -18.22 6.77
C SER A 165 20.19 -16.81 6.81
N SER A 166 19.70 -15.88 5.98
CA SER A 166 20.11 -14.46 5.98
C SER A 166 19.39 -13.62 7.05
N GLY A 167 18.51 -14.22 7.84
CA GLY A 167 17.74 -13.56 8.91
C GLY A 167 16.48 -12.83 8.41
N LEU A 168 16.13 -12.97 7.14
CA LEU A 168 14.94 -12.38 6.53
C LEU A 168 13.73 -13.33 6.65
N GLY A 169 12.53 -12.80 6.45
CA GLY A 169 11.28 -13.56 6.63
C GLY A 169 10.80 -13.56 8.08
N LEU A 170 10.00 -14.56 8.44
CA LEU A 170 9.09 -14.50 9.61
C LEU A 170 8.16 -13.27 9.53
N THR A 171 7.59 -13.01 8.36
CA THR A 171 6.63 -11.92 8.21
C THR A 171 5.35 -12.27 8.97
N MET A 172 5.04 -11.47 10.00
CA MET A 172 3.92 -11.68 10.91
C MET A 172 2.89 -10.54 10.88
N GLY A 173 2.97 -9.65 9.88
CA GLY A 173 1.97 -8.62 9.65
C GLY A 173 2.08 -7.96 8.29
N ALA A 174 0.92 -7.61 7.75
CA ALA A 174 0.76 -6.95 6.46
C ALA A 174 -0.43 -5.99 6.55
N LEU A 175 -0.16 -4.70 6.75
CA LEU A 175 -1.14 -3.62 6.78
C LEU A 175 -0.95 -2.73 5.55
N TYR A 176 -1.84 -2.86 4.57
CA TYR A 176 -1.76 -2.05 3.36
C TYR A 176 -2.20 -0.61 3.62
N TRP A 177 -1.49 0.34 3.01
CA TRP A 177 -1.89 1.72 2.91
C TRP A 177 -2.77 1.88 1.66
N GLN A 178 -3.98 2.40 1.73
CA GLN A 178 -4.76 2.79 2.92
C GLN A 178 -6.18 2.22 2.86
N LEU A 179 -6.91 2.27 3.98
CA LEU A 179 -8.27 1.74 4.03
C LEU A 179 -9.25 2.60 3.22
N ASN A 180 -9.41 3.87 3.60
CA ASN A 180 -10.47 4.77 3.13
C ASN A 180 -9.95 6.12 2.62
N ASP A 181 -10.82 6.85 1.94
CA ASP A 181 -10.60 8.24 1.52
C ASP A 181 -11.26 9.26 2.44
N VAL A 182 -10.66 10.45 2.51
CA VAL A 182 -11.22 11.62 3.20
C VAL A 182 -12.03 12.53 2.26
N TRP A 183 -11.86 12.37 0.94
CA TRP A 183 -12.52 13.17 -0.11
C TRP A 183 -12.32 12.52 -1.50
N GLN A 184 -12.97 13.05 -2.55
CA GLN A 184 -12.91 12.50 -3.91
C GLN A 184 -11.59 12.85 -4.62
N ALA A 185 -10.59 11.98 -4.47
CA ALA A 185 -9.28 12.13 -5.09
C ALA A 185 -8.64 10.75 -5.38
N PRO A 186 -7.65 10.68 -6.29
CA PRO A 186 -6.81 9.51 -6.43
C PRO A 186 -6.03 9.24 -5.14
N SER A 187 -5.99 7.99 -4.71
CA SER A 187 -5.37 7.60 -3.45
C SER A 187 -5.03 6.12 -3.44
N TRP A 188 -4.39 5.68 -2.37
CA TRP A 188 -4.12 4.28 -2.08
C TRP A 188 -5.31 3.54 -1.45
N SER A 189 -6.47 4.21 -1.31
CA SER A 189 -7.61 3.65 -0.62
C SER A 189 -8.14 2.40 -1.31
N SER A 190 -8.69 1.49 -0.52
CA SER A 190 -9.59 0.43 -1.00
C SER A 190 -11.07 0.86 -0.97
N ILE A 191 -11.40 1.88 -0.16
CA ILE A 191 -12.76 2.42 0.02
C ILE A 191 -12.76 3.90 -0.38
N GLU A 192 -13.52 4.23 -1.41
CA GLU A 192 -13.75 5.58 -1.90
C GLU A 192 -14.64 6.39 -0.94
N TYR A 193 -14.50 7.72 -0.96
CA TYR A 193 -15.38 8.62 -0.21
C TYR A 193 -16.75 8.75 -0.91
N PRO A 194 -17.90 8.59 -0.20
CA PRO A 194 -17.97 8.40 1.23
C PRO A 194 -17.66 6.97 1.70
N LEU A 195 -18.16 5.90 1.06
CA LEU A 195 -17.91 4.51 1.51
C LEU A 195 -18.04 3.45 0.39
N LYS A 196 -17.74 3.80 -0.87
CA LYS A 196 -17.88 2.85 -1.99
C LYS A 196 -16.64 1.99 -2.12
N TRP A 197 -16.79 0.66 -2.20
CA TRP A 197 -15.65 -0.24 -2.39
C TRP A 197 -15.05 -0.10 -3.79
N LYS A 198 -13.73 0.10 -3.84
CA LYS A 198 -12.92 -0.13 -5.04
C LYS A 198 -12.75 -1.63 -5.27
N MET A 199 -12.27 -2.01 -6.45
CA MET A 199 -11.91 -3.39 -6.76
C MET A 199 -10.99 -4.01 -5.69
N LEU A 200 -10.02 -3.23 -5.20
CA LEU A 200 -9.10 -3.66 -4.15
C LEU A 200 -9.81 -4.22 -2.91
N HIS A 201 -10.91 -3.61 -2.44
CA HIS A 201 -11.55 -4.08 -1.20
C HIS A 201 -12.20 -5.47 -1.35
N TYR A 202 -12.65 -5.81 -2.55
CA TYR A 202 -13.13 -7.16 -2.85
C TYR A 202 -11.98 -8.18 -2.81
N TYR A 203 -10.78 -7.79 -3.26
CA TYR A 203 -9.57 -8.63 -3.19
C TYR A 203 -9.07 -8.78 -1.76
N VAL A 204 -9.10 -7.71 -0.96
CA VAL A 204 -8.75 -7.69 0.46
C VAL A 204 -9.51 -8.77 1.23
N LYS A 205 -10.82 -8.91 0.97
CA LYS A 205 -11.65 -9.95 1.59
C LYS A 205 -11.12 -11.37 1.33
N ASN A 206 -10.58 -11.63 0.15
CA ASN A 206 -10.08 -12.94 -0.25
C ASN A 206 -8.64 -13.17 0.24
N MET A 207 -7.75 -12.20 0.01
CA MET A 207 -6.32 -12.33 0.35
C MET A 207 -6.06 -12.32 1.87
N PHE A 208 -7.05 -11.98 2.71
CA PHE A 208 -6.99 -12.12 4.17
C PHE A 208 -7.87 -13.23 4.75
N GLN A 209 -8.38 -14.17 3.94
CA GLN A 209 -9.06 -15.35 4.48
C GLN A 209 -8.12 -16.15 5.40
N PRO A 210 -8.62 -16.77 6.48
CA PRO A 210 -7.80 -17.54 7.42
C PRO A 210 -6.96 -18.63 6.74
N VAL A 211 -7.52 -19.27 5.72
CA VAL A 211 -6.86 -20.23 4.84
C VAL A 211 -6.88 -19.67 3.42
N LEU A 212 -5.71 -19.66 2.78
CA LEU A 212 -5.51 -19.17 1.43
C LEU A 212 -4.43 -20.03 0.77
N VAL A 213 -4.65 -20.42 -0.49
CA VAL A 213 -3.60 -20.98 -1.35
C VAL A 213 -3.01 -19.83 -2.16
N SER A 214 -1.70 -19.63 -2.07
CA SER A 214 -1.02 -18.60 -2.86
C SER A 214 -0.08 -19.23 -3.89
N SER A 215 -0.47 -19.14 -5.16
CA SER A 215 0.34 -19.58 -6.29
C SER A 215 1.25 -18.44 -6.77
N PHE A 216 2.52 -18.74 -7.02
CA PHE A 216 3.48 -17.81 -7.58
C PHE A 216 4.37 -18.50 -8.61
N LEU A 217 4.93 -17.74 -9.54
CA LEU A 217 5.93 -18.24 -10.48
C LEU A 217 7.32 -18.04 -9.91
N GLU A 218 8.14 -19.08 -9.97
CA GLU A 218 9.56 -19.02 -9.66
C GLU A 218 10.34 -19.18 -10.99
N ASN A 219 11.27 -18.24 -11.25
CA ASN A 219 12.10 -18.22 -12.45
C ASN A 219 11.35 -18.18 -13.81
N ASN A 220 10.15 -17.59 -13.86
CA ASN A 220 9.31 -17.47 -15.07
C ASN A 220 8.92 -18.80 -15.78
N GLU A 221 9.21 -19.97 -15.20
CA GLU A 221 8.98 -21.26 -15.86
C GLU A 221 8.32 -22.33 -14.97
N GLN A 222 8.30 -22.16 -13.64
CA GLN A 222 7.71 -23.15 -12.74
C GLN A 222 6.65 -22.52 -11.82
N LEU A 223 5.44 -23.08 -11.85
CA LEU A 223 4.36 -22.77 -10.90
C LEU A 223 4.67 -23.44 -9.56
N SER A 224 4.78 -22.62 -8.52
CA SER A 224 4.95 -23.05 -7.13
C SER A 224 3.72 -22.64 -6.32
N GLU A 225 3.27 -23.52 -5.42
CA GLU A 225 2.10 -23.33 -4.54
C GLU A 225 2.53 -23.49 -3.08
N CYS A 226 1.95 -22.68 -2.18
CA CYS A 226 2.18 -22.74 -0.74
C CYS A 226 0.90 -22.35 0.02
#